data_AF-A0A162CQK3-F1
#
_entry.id   AF-A0A162CQK3-F1
#
_cell.length_a   1.000
_cell.length_b   1.000
_cell.length_c   1.000
_cell.angle_alpha   90.00
_cell.angle_beta   90.00
_cell.angle_gamma   90.00
#
_symmetry.space_group_name_H-M   'P 1'
#
loop_
_entity.id
_entity.type
_entity.pdbx_description
1 polymer ?
#
loop_
_entity_poly.entity_id
_entity_poly.type
_entity_poly.pdbx_seq_one_letter_code
_entity_poly.pdbx_strand_id
1 'polypeptide(L)'
;IIKKLVIPGIWHLAFSHYCIIICVICEFATALTIILFCHCHLSVALVRQYSLLVYPAMSSNVFRKVTLLLSKWPLDLSKKGRDIGEHLRHKVAINFPQGETSKVHVQEWSNFVEHLGNIANNKSLTNHPRILKSSATGLSVEECKEIVSTDFLFYVQRHEYLKSVNPNKSTQ
;
A
#
# COMPACT_ATOMS: atom_id res chain seq x y z
N ILE A 1 -48.09 -18.86 -87.80
CA ILE A 1 -46.88 -19.69 -88.03
C ILE A 1 -45.71 -18.83 -87.54
N ILE A 2 -45.20 -18.96 -86.31
CA ILE A 2 -44.21 -19.94 -85.83
C ILE A 2 -44.36 -20.12 -84.30
N LYS A 3 -44.34 -21.37 -83.83
CA LYS A 3 -44.16 -21.77 -82.41
C LYS A 3 -42.65 -21.86 -82.08
N LYS A 4 -42.22 -21.44 -80.88
CA LYS A 4 -40.99 -21.85 -80.13
C LYS A 4 -41.20 -21.40 -78.66
N LEU A 5 -41.48 -22.22 -77.64
CA LEU A 5 -40.82 -23.42 -77.07
C LEU A 5 -39.57 -23.06 -76.23
N VAL A 6 -39.73 -22.92 -74.90
CA VAL A 6 -38.70 -23.01 -73.85
C VAL A 6 -39.40 -23.46 -72.55
N ILE A 7 -39.50 -24.76 -72.27
CA ILE A 7 -38.72 -25.56 -71.29
C ILE A 7 -38.76 -25.03 -69.84
N PRO A 8 -39.41 -25.75 -68.90
CA PRO A 8 -39.35 -25.46 -67.47
C PRO A 8 -38.18 -26.20 -66.81
N GLY A 9 -37.41 -25.51 -65.97
CA GLY A 9 -36.52 -26.19 -65.02
C GLY A 9 -35.12 -25.60 -64.90
N ILE A 10 -34.96 -24.47 -64.20
CA ILE A 10 -33.76 -24.14 -63.40
C ILE A 10 -34.24 -23.25 -62.23
N TRP A 11 -34.91 -23.82 -61.23
CA TRP A 11 -35.20 -23.10 -59.96
C TRP A 11 -34.87 -23.91 -58.71
N HIS A 12 -34.32 -25.12 -58.85
CA HIS A 12 -34.11 -26.03 -57.71
C HIS A 12 -32.66 -26.13 -57.20
N LEU A 13 -31.70 -25.42 -57.80
CA LEU A 13 -30.28 -25.49 -57.41
C LEU A 13 -29.74 -24.24 -56.68
N ALA A 14 -30.52 -23.15 -56.59
CA ALA A 14 -30.08 -21.93 -55.90
C ALA A 14 -30.43 -21.89 -54.39
N PHE A 15 -31.31 -22.77 -53.91
CA PHE A 15 -31.80 -22.74 -52.52
C PHE A 15 -30.97 -23.58 -51.53
N SER A 16 -30.06 -24.43 -52.02
CA SER A 16 -29.29 -25.35 -51.15
C SER A 16 -28.04 -24.72 -50.54
N HIS A 17 -27.37 -23.80 -51.25
CA HIS A 17 -26.11 -23.20 -50.75
C HIS A 17 -26.31 -22.07 -49.74
N TYR A 18 -27.48 -21.41 -49.70
CA TYR A 18 -27.75 -20.36 -48.71
C TYR A 18 -28.02 -20.91 -47.30
N CYS A 19 -28.58 -22.12 -47.18
CA CYS A 19 -28.86 -22.73 -45.87
C CYS A 19 -27.58 -23.19 -45.14
N ILE A 20 -26.56 -23.64 -45.86
CA ILE A 20 -25.30 -24.10 -45.25
C ILE A 20 -24.51 -22.90 -44.69
N ILE A 21 -24.49 -21.78 -45.41
CA ILE A 21 -23.80 -20.55 -44.97
C ILE A 21 -24.47 -19.95 -43.72
N ILE A 22 -25.81 -19.97 -43.64
CA ILE A 22 -26.55 -19.49 -42.47
C ILE A 22 -26.33 -20.41 -41.24
N CYS A 23 -26.22 -21.72 -41.42
CA CYS A 23 -25.92 -22.64 -40.32
C CYS A 23 -24.50 -22.45 -39.74
N VAL A 24 -23.48 -22.27 -40.58
CA VAL A 24 -22.09 -22.08 -40.11
C VAL A 24 -21.90 -20.74 -39.39
N ILE A 25 -22.63 -19.70 -39.79
CA ILE A 25 -22.61 -18.39 -39.11
C ILE A 25 -23.32 -18.46 -37.74
N CYS A 26 -24.32 -19.33 -37.58
CA CYS A 26 -25.06 -19.50 -36.32
C CYS A 26 -24.24 -20.24 -35.24
N GLU A 27 -23.42 -21.23 -35.62
CA GLU A 27 -22.50 -21.91 -34.70
C GLU A 27 -21.32 -21.03 -34.25
N PHE A 28 -20.83 -20.12 -35.11
CA PHE A 28 -19.76 -19.18 -34.72
C PHE A 28 -20.26 -18.07 -33.78
N ALA A 29 -21.52 -17.65 -33.90
CA ALA A 29 -22.11 -16.61 -33.05
C ALA A 29 -22.35 -17.07 -31.60
N THR A 30 -22.65 -18.35 -31.39
CA THR A 30 -22.80 -18.92 -30.03
C THR A 30 -21.43 -19.12 -29.36
N ALA A 31 -20.39 -19.52 -30.10
CA ALA A 31 -19.04 -19.62 -29.58
C ALA A 31 -18.45 -18.25 -29.16
N LEU A 32 -18.66 -17.20 -29.96
CA LEU A 32 -18.22 -15.83 -29.65
C LEU A 32 -18.97 -15.23 -28.46
N THR A 33 -20.28 -15.49 -28.32
CA THR A 33 -21.06 -15.04 -27.17
C THR A 33 -20.68 -15.77 -25.89
N ILE A 34 -20.37 -17.07 -25.93
CA ILE A 34 -19.84 -17.82 -24.77
C ILE A 34 -18.44 -17.30 -24.37
N ILE A 35 -17.56 -17.01 -25.32
CA ILE A 35 -16.23 -16.43 -25.03
C ILE A 35 -16.37 -15.01 -24.45
N LEU A 36 -17.26 -14.17 -24.99
CA LEU A 36 -17.55 -12.84 -24.46
C LEU A 36 -18.22 -12.88 -23.07
N PHE A 37 -19.13 -13.82 -22.81
CA PHE A 37 -19.73 -14.01 -21.48
C PHE A 37 -18.70 -14.53 -20.46
N CYS A 38 -17.81 -15.44 -20.88
CA CYS A 38 -16.76 -16.01 -20.04
C CYS A 38 -15.69 -14.98 -19.69
N HIS A 39 -15.32 -14.10 -20.61
CA HIS A 39 -14.37 -13.00 -20.36
C HIS A 39 -14.99 -11.90 -19.48
N CYS A 40 -16.30 -11.68 -19.56
CA CYS A 40 -17.02 -10.75 -18.69
C CYS A 40 -17.11 -11.29 -17.24
N HIS A 41 -17.36 -12.58 -17.05
CA HIS A 41 -17.40 -13.19 -15.73
C HIS A 41 -16.01 -13.28 -15.07
N LEU A 42 -14.95 -13.51 -15.84
CA LEU A 42 -13.57 -13.47 -15.35
C LEU A 42 -13.15 -12.05 -14.92
N SER A 43 -13.60 -11.03 -15.66
CA SER A 43 -13.35 -9.63 -15.33
C SER A 43 -14.10 -9.19 -14.06
N VAL A 44 -15.37 -9.57 -13.90
CA VAL A 44 -16.14 -9.24 -12.69
C VAL A 44 -15.64 -10.02 -11.48
N ALA A 45 -15.24 -11.29 -11.61
CA ALA A 45 -14.64 -12.06 -10.53
C ALA A 45 -13.29 -11.49 -10.09
N LEU A 46 -12.45 -11.04 -11.03
CA LEU A 46 -11.21 -10.33 -10.70
C LEU A 46 -11.51 -8.99 -10.02
N VAL A 47 -12.42 -8.16 -10.52
CA VAL A 47 -12.80 -6.90 -9.84
C VAL A 47 -13.39 -7.14 -8.45
N ARG A 48 -14.13 -8.23 -8.24
CA ARG A 48 -14.65 -8.63 -6.92
C ARG A 48 -13.55 -9.13 -5.97
N GLN A 49 -12.55 -9.83 -6.49
CA GLN A 49 -11.38 -10.27 -5.73
C GLN A 49 -10.42 -9.12 -5.41
N TYR A 50 -10.27 -8.15 -6.32
CA TYR A 50 -9.50 -6.92 -6.09
C TYR A 50 -10.20 -5.96 -5.12
N SER A 51 -11.53 -5.88 -5.12
CA SER A 51 -12.26 -4.97 -4.22
C SER A 51 -12.24 -5.44 -2.76
N LEU A 52 -12.22 -6.75 -2.48
CA LEU A 52 -12.01 -7.28 -1.12
C LEU A 52 -10.61 -7.00 -0.55
N LEU A 53 -9.62 -6.65 -1.37
CA LEU A 53 -8.28 -6.26 -0.93
C LEU A 53 -8.15 -4.77 -0.57
N VAL A 54 -9.20 -3.96 -0.77
CA VAL A 54 -9.14 -2.49 -0.63
C VAL A 54 -10.12 -1.96 0.45
N TYR A 55 -11.06 -2.77 0.93
CA TYR A 55 -11.99 -2.30 1.97
C TYR A 55 -11.36 -2.29 3.37
N PRO A 56 -11.48 -1.19 4.12
CA PRO A 56 -11.01 -1.13 5.49
C PRO A 56 -11.85 -2.09 6.34
N ALA A 57 -11.23 -3.19 6.78
CA ALA A 57 -11.86 -4.18 7.63
C ALA A 57 -11.69 -3.80 9.11
N MET A 58 -12.64 -4.23 9.94
CA MET A 58 -12.53 -4.04 11.38
C MET A 58 -11.36 -4.88 11.90
N SER A 59 -10.52 -4.30 12.76
CA SER A 59 -9.24 -4.92 13.13
C SER A 59 -8.96 -4.92 14.63
N SER A 60 -9.81 -5.60 15.41
CA SER A 60 -9.60 -5.81 16.85
C SER A 60 -8.21 -6.41 17.15
N ASN A 61 -7.77 -7.41 16.36
CA ASN A 61 -6.44 -8.00 16.51
C ASN A 61 -5.28 -7.04 16.24
N VAL A 62 -5.41 -6.13 15.27
CA VAL A 62 -4.37 -5.14 14.97
C VAL A 62 -4.32 -4.08 16.06
N PHE A 63 -5.47 -3.58 16.51
CA PHE A 63 -5.53 -2.60 17.59
C PHE A 63 -4.89 -3.12 18.88
N ARG A 64 -5.12 -4.39 19.24
CA ARG A 64 -4.44 -5.04 20.36
C ARG A 64 -2.92 -5.03 20.20
N LYS A 65 -2.41 -5.39 19.01
CA LYS A 65 -0.97 -5.36 18.73
C LYS A 65 -0.40 -3.94 18.79
N VAL A 66 -1.12 -2.94 18.29
CA VAL A 66 -0.75 -1.52 18.38
C VAL A 66 -0.63 -1.09 19.85
N THR A 67 -1.61 -1.44 20.69
CA THR A 67 -1.61 -1.09 22.11
C THR A 67 -0.41 -1.72 22.84
N LEU A 68 -0.12 -3.00 22.56
CA LEU A 68 1.07 -3.67 23.07
C LEU A 68 2.37 -2.99 22.60
N LEU A 69 2.45 -2.57 21.33
CA LEU A 69 3.59 -1.82 20.81
C LEU A 69 3.76 -0.47 21.54
N LEU A 70 2.68 0.29 21.73
CA LEU A 70 2.71 1.57 22.45
C LEU A 70 3.09 1.45 23.92
N SER A 71 2.85 0.29 24.55
CA SER A 71 3.31 0.01 25.91
C SER A 71 4.82 -0.15 26.01
N LYS A 72 5.47 -0.63 24.94
CA LYS A 72 6.92 -0.79 24.84
C LYS A 72 7.65 0.50 24.48
N TRP A 73 6.95 1.47 23.90
CA TRP A 73 7.54 2.71 23.41
C TRP A 73 7.37 3.85 24.44
N PRO A 74 8.42 4.21 25.20
CA PRO A 74 8.34 5.29 26.18
C PRO A 74 8.26 6.66 25.47
N LEU A 75 7.77 7.67 26.20
CA LEU A 75 7.81 9.06 25.74
C LEU A 75 9.11 9.71 26.20
N ASP A 76 9.85 10.32 25.28
CA ASP A 76 11.07 11.07 25.59
C ASP A 76 10.77 12.58 25.68
N LEU A 77 10.76 13.09 26.91
CA LEU A 77 10.48 14.51 27.18
C LEU A 77 11.53 15.45 26.59
N SER A 78 12.76 14.98 26.38
CA SER A 78 13.84 15.79 25.79
C SER A 78 13.62 16.10 24.30
N LYS A 79 12.70 15.38 23.66
CA LYS A 79 12.39 15.47 22.22
C LYS A 79 10.94 15.88 21.96
N LYS A 80 10.34 16.67 22.84
CA LYS A 80 8.95 17.12 22.72
C LYS A 80 8.63 17.67 21.32
N GLY A 81 7.55 17.21 20.71
CA GLY A 81 7.13 17.59 19.35
C GLY A 81 7.90 16.90 18.22
N ARG A 82 8.99 16.18 18.52
CA ARG A 82 9.76 15.36 17.57
C ARG A 82 9.87 13.89 18.02
N ASP A 83 9.32 13.56 19.17
CA ASP A 83 9.37 12.23 19.74
C ASP A 83 8.54 11.25 18.90
N ILE A 84 9.14 10.09 18.62
CA ILE A 84 8.48 9.05 17.84
C ILE A 84 7.29 8.48 18.63
N GLY A 85 7.42 8.33 19.95
CA GLY A 85 6.34 7.82 20.79
C GLY A 85 5.12 8.74 20.77
N GLU A 86 5.33 10.04 20.88
CA GLU A 86 4.29 11.07 20.74
C GLU A 86 3.62 10.99 19.36
N HIS A 87 4.42 10.94 18.29
CA HIS A 87 3.90 10.82 16.92
C HIS A 87 3.08 9.55 16.70
N LEU A 88 3.50 8.41 17.25
CA LEU A 88 2.77 7.15 17.17
C LEU A 88 1.41 7.24 17.85
N ARG A 89 1.34 7.82 19.05
CA ARG A 89 0.07 8.01 19.77
C ARG A 89 -0.88 8.92 18.99
N HIS A 90 -0.36 10.00 18.40
CA HIS A 90 -1.15 10.89 17.55
C HIS A 90 -1.68 10.18 16.30
N LYS A 91 -0.82 9.42 15.60
CA LYS A 91 -1.21 8.65 14.41
C LYS A 91 -2.28 7.61 14.75
N VAL A 92 -2.17 6.93 15.89
CA VAL A 92 -3.17 5.97 16.36
C VAL A 92 -4.48 6.66 16.71
N ALA A 93 -4.45 7.81 17.40
CA ALA A 93 -5.66 8.57 17.72
C ALA A 93 -6.44 9.00 16.46
N ILE A 94 -5.74 9.40 15.39
CA ILE A 94 -6.37 9.78 14.12
C ILE A 94 -6.99 8.58 13.40
N ASN A 95 -6.30 7.45 13.37
CA ASN A 95 -6.71 6.30 12.55
C ASN A 95 -7.62 5.31 13.31
N PHE A 96 -7.58 5.33 14.64
CA PHE A 96 -8.43 4.49 15.51
C PHE A 96 -9.32 5.34 16.43
N PRO A 97 -10.18 6.23 15.89
CA PRO A 97 -11.04 7.09 16.71
C PRO A 97 -12.05 6.29 17.55
N GLN A 98 -12.40 5.07 17.10
CA GLN A 98 -13.31 4.16 17.81
C GLN A 98 -12.55 2.95 18.40
N GLY A 99 -11.22 3.02 18.54
CA GLY A 99 -10.41 1.91 19.03
C GLY A 99 -10.54 0.66 18.15
N GLU A 100 -10.85 -0.48 18.77
CA GLU A 100 -10.98 -1.79 18.11
C GLU A 100 -12.03 -1.85 16.99
N THR A 101 -13.06 -1.00 17.06
CA THR A 101 -14.13 -0.99 16.05
C THR A 101 -13.82 -0.11 14.84
N SER A 102 -12.67 0.56 14.84
CA SER A 102 -12.28 1.43 13.74
C SER A 102 -12.01 0.62 12.47
N LYS A 103 -12.50 1.13 11.33
CA LYS A 103 -12.24 0.54 10.02
C LYS A 103 -10.90 1.04 9.51
N VAL A 104 -9.92 0.16 9.44
CA VAL A 104 -8.56 0.48 8.98
C VAL A 104 -8.09 -0.50 7.93
N HIS A 105 -7.09 -0.13 7.13
CA HIS A 105 -6.46 -1.05 6.21
C HIS A 105 -5.58 -2.05 6.99
N VAL A 106 -6.10 -3.26 7.20
CA VAL A 106 -5.51 -4.27 8.08
C VAL A 106 -4.09 -4.64 7.69
N GLN A 107 -3.83 -4.81 6.39
CA GLN A 107 -2.52 -5.24 5.90
C GLN A 107 -1.45 -4.17 6.15
N GLU A 108 -1.79 -2.90 5.91
CA GLU A 108 -0.86 -1.78 6.15
C GLU A 108 -0.53 -1.65 7.62
N TRP A 109 -1.54 -1.70 8.49
CA TRP A 109 -1.32 -1.59 9.92
C TRP A 109 -0.61 -2.81 10.52
N SER A 110 -0.87 -4.01 9.99
CA SER A 110 -0.13 -5.21 10.38
C SER A 110 1.35 -5.07 10.04
N ASN A 111 1.67 -4.67 8.81
CA ASN A 111 3.04 -4.41 8.37
C ASN A 111 3.68 -3.30 9.21
N PHE A 112 2.96 -2.21 9.48
CA PHE A 112 3.44 -1.09 10.27
C PHE A 112 3.83 -1.51 11.69
N VAL A 113 2.97 -2.28 12.37
CA VAL A 113 3.23 -2.78 13.73
C VAL A 113 4.38 -3.79 13.73
N GLU A 114 4.49 -4.64 12.72
CA GLU A 114 5.59 -5.59 12.60
C GLU A 114 6.95 -4.87 12.49
N HIS A 115 7.07 -3.91 11.56
CA HIS A 115 8.31 -3.18 11.35
C HIS A 115 8.71 -2.38 12.59
N LEU A 116 7.77 -1.66 13.22
CA LEU A 116 8.05 -0.94 14.46
C LEU A 116 8.37 -1.88 15.62
N GLY A 117 7.71 -3.04 15.68
CA GLY A 117 8.01 -4.09 16.65
C GLY A 117 9.44 -4.62 16.50
N ASN A 118 9.92 -4.80 15.26
CA ASN A 118 11.30 -5.20 15.00
C ASN A 118 12.31 -4.16 15.51
N ILE A 119 12.01 -2.87 15.38
CA ILE A 119 12.83 -1.77 15.92
C ILE A 119 12.79 -1.78 17.45
N ALA A 120 11.60 -1.83 18.05
CA ALA A 120 11.42 -1.80 19.50
C ALA A 120 12.10 -2.97 20.22
N ASN A 121 12.11 -4.16 19.59
CA ASN A 121 12.79 -5.34 20.13
C ASN A 121 14.28 -5.40 19.74
N ASN A 122 14.85 -4.35 19.12
CA ASN A 122 16.24 -4.29 18.67
C ASN A 122 16.67 -5.49 17.80
N LYS A 123 15.79 -5.99 16.91
CA LYS A 123 16.03 -7.19 16.09
C LYS A 123 17.28 -7.09 15.22
N SER A 124 17.63 -5.88 14.77
CA SER A 124 18.87 -5.66 14.02
C SER A 124 20.11 -5.95 14.88
N LEU A 125 20.11 -5.54 16.15
CA LEU A 125 21.21 -5.79 17.08
C LEU A 125 21.32 -7.27 17.45
N THR A 126 20.19 -7.98 17.58
CA THR A 126 20.21 -9.42 17.86
C THR A 126 20.76 -10.22 16.68
N ASN A 127 20.40 -9.83 15.45
CA ASN A 127 20.85 -10.53 14.24
C ASN A 127 22.30 -10.18 13.88
N HIS A 128 22.74 -8.97 14.22
CA HIS A 128 24.07 -8.46 13.93
C HIS A 128 24.69 -7.84 15.19
N PRO A 129 25.22 -8.68 16.10
CA PRO A 129 25.85 -8.18 17.32
C PRO A 129 27.04 -7.28 17.01
N ARG A 130 27.13 -6.14 17.70
CA ARG A 130 28.26 -5.21 17.55
C ARG A 130 29.34 -5.52 18.58
N ILE A 131 30.60 -5.40 18.15
CA ILE A 131 31.78 -5.54 19.01
C ILE A 131 31.96 -4.28 19.87
N LEU A 132 31.75 -3.11 19.26
CA LEU A 132 31.95 -1.81 19.91
C LEU A 132 30.61 -1.24 20.41
N LYS A 133 30.69 -0.50 21.51
CA LYS A 133 29.54 0.23 22.09
C LYS A 133 29.42 1.67 21.59
N SER A 134 30.49 2.21 20.99
CA SER A 134 30.51 3.54 20.39
C SER A 134 29.75 3.59 19.06
N SER A 135 29.20 4.75 18.75
CA SER A 135 28.62 5.04 17.44
C SER A 135 29.71 5.25 16.37
N ALA A 136 29.31 5.40 15.10
CA ALA A 136 30.25 5.64 13.99
C ALA A 136 31.09 6.92 14.16
N THR A 137 30.61 7.89 14.94
CA THR A 137 31.33 9.13 15.28
C THR A 137 32.19 9.02 16.54
N GLY A 138 32.27 7.83 17.15
CA GLY A 138 32.98 7.61 18.41
C GLY A 138 32.20 8.01 19.66
N LEU A 139 31.00 8.59 19.50
CA LEU A 139 30.16 9.06 20.61
C LEU A 139 29.49 7.90 21.34
N SER A 140 29.35 8.05 22.66
CA SER A 140 28.53 7.22 23.54
C SER A 140 27.02 7.41 23.29
N VAL A 141 26.20 6.54 23.88
CA VAL A 141 24.74 6.58 23.73
C VAL A 141 24.17 7.82 24.39
N GLU A 142 24.73 8.21 25.53
CA GLU A 142 24.35 9.36 26.33
C GLU A 142 24.63 10.67 25.56
N GLU A 143 25.82 10.79 24.97
CA GLU A 143 26.17 11.93 24.11
C GLU A 143 25.27 12.00 22.86
N CYS A 144 24.96 10.84 22.25
CA CYS A 144 24.01 10.81 21.13
C CYS A 144 22.61 11.26 21.55
N LYS A 145 22.17 10.92 22.78
CA LYS A 145 20.87 11.35 23.31
C LYS A 145 20.86 12.86 23.53
N GLU A 146 21.92 13.42 24.08
CA GLU A 146 22.07 14.85 24.31
C GLU A 146 22.08 15.65 23.00
N ILE A 147 22.86 15.22 22.00
CA ILE A 147 22.94 15.89 20.70
C ILE A 147 21.59 15.94 19.98
N VAL A 148 20.76 14.89 20.14
CA VAL A 148 19.43 14.84 19.50
C VAL A 148 18.37 15.60 20.32
N SER A 149 18.69 16.02 21.54
CA SER A 149 17.77 16.76 22.41
C SER A 149 17.31 18.07 21.75
N THR A 150 16.16 18.56 22.20
CA THR A 150 15.60 19.83 21.72
C THR A 150 16.43 21.02 22.18
N ASP A 151 17.01 20.93 23.38
CA ASP A 151 17.89 21.96 23.94
C ASP A 151 19.15 22.14 23.07
N PHE A 152 19.78 21.03 22.70
CA PHE A 152 20.94 21.06 21.81
C PHE A 152 20.59 21.59 20.41
N LEU A 153 19.44 21.19 19.86
CA LEU A 153 18.97 21.71 18.58
C LEU A 153 18.82 23.24 18.61
N PHE A 154 18.20 23.79 19.66
CA PHE A 154 18.04 25.23 19.80
C PHE A 154 19.38 25.94 19.97
N TYR A 155 20.32 25.35 20.71
CA TYR A 155 21.69 25.86 20.82
C TYR A 155 22.36 25.97 19.45
N VAL A 156 22.33 24.90 18.65
CA VAL A 156 22.91 24.89 17.29
C VAL A 156 22.24 25.93 16.39
N GLN A 157 20.90 25.96 16.36
CA GLN A 157 20.16 26.91 15.55
C GLN A 157 20.47 28.37 15.91
N ARG A 158 20.57 28.66 17.21
CA ARG A 158 20.96 30.00 17.70
C ARG A 158 22.39 30.33 17.31
N HIS A 159 23.33 29.40 17.44
CA HIS A 159 24.73 29.63 17.10
C HIS A 159 24.91 29.90 15.60
N GLU A 160 24.23 29.16 14.74
CA GLU A 160 24.24 29.40 13.28
C GLU A 160 23.59 30.74 12.92
N TYR A 161 22.53 31.14 13.62
CA TYR A 161 21.95 32.48 13.46
C TYR A 161 22.95 33.59 13.87
N LEU A 162 23.67 33.43 14.98
CA LEU A 162 24.65 34.43 15.41
C LEU A 162 25.82 34.56 14.43
N LYS A 163 26.28 33.43 13.86
CA LYS A 163 27.30 33.43 12.79
C LYS A 163 26.83 34.19 11.54
N SER A 164 25.58 34.01 11.13
CA SER A 164 25.06 34.68 9.94
C SER A 164 24.89 36.20 10.13
N VAL A 165 24.62 36.64 11.36
CA VAL A 165 24.49 38.07 11.70
C VAL A 165 25.85 38.76 11.93
N ASN A 166 26.88 38.05 12.38
CA ASN A 166 28.22 38.59 12.62
C ASN A 166 29.32 37.73 11.97
N PRO A 167 29.48 37.80 10.63
CA PRO A 167 30.49 37.01 9.93
C PRO A 167 31.94 37.36 10.33
N ASN A 168 32.16 38.53 10.95
CA ASN A 168 33.49 39.03 11.30
C ASN A 168 33.96 38.65 12.73
N LYS A 169 33.18 37.88 13.50
CA LYS A 169 33.52 37.47 14.88
C LYS A 169 33.99 36.02 15.04
N SER A 170 34.06 35.23 13.96
CA SER A 170 34.34 33.79 14.05
C SER A 170 35.83 33.40 14.07
N THR A 171 36.76 34.35 14.20
CA THR A 171 38.20 34.10 14.04
C THR A 171 39.06 34.58 15.22
N GLN A 172 38.58 34.43 16.45
CA GLN A 172 39.40 34.56 17.66
C GLN A 172 39.20 33.36 18.57
#